data_AF-A0ABD3PK05-F1
#
_entry.id   AF-A0ABD3PK05-F1
#
_cell.length_a   1.000
_cell.length_b   1.000
_cell.length_c   1.000
_cell.angle_alpha   90.00
_cell.angle_beta   90.00
_cell.angle_gamma   90.00
#
_symmetry.space_group_name_H-M   'P 1'
#
loop_
_entity.id
_entity.type
_entity.pdbx_description
1 polymer ?
#
loop_
_entity_poly.entity_id
_entity_poly.type
_entity_poly.pdbx_seq_one_letter_code
_entity_poly.pdbx_strand_id
1 'polypeptide(L)'
;MTPSLMAFNVCRHRHNNIRDVCRWFGLCLSPSIAPDAAFASLYGRYHPIHERSMHSTSILLASREYITESQPRSPAVRSIRLPSNTADQKLQLLSFYRFVPIDNPESIRDVLFERLKTIHGLRGTVYVANEGINTQFAVPEDSLWELLNTFGKAGQCDGAVLPFDAFEKEAPNMGNVVDEGVPTFDRLIVRTRDNILRDGIAPAEENNSVLDWTNNGVELDAKDWDEQLRPLVNADENIQLLDCRNSYESDQGTFVHSTPLDTQTFSETWDMLDEKVKSNSLDPSKPTFIFCTGGIRCVKVGAYLKQRLGFDDVRSLKHGIIGYQRWKNCEQQLDGTQDNSDRDESLWVGENFLFDKRRFSNEGSDNTHEEDNKQ
;
A
#
# COMPACT_ATOMS: atom_id res chain seq x y z
N MET A 1 19.22 36.56 34.37
CA MET A 1 18.02 36.84 33.56
C MET A 1 18.47 37.19 32.15
N THR A 2 18.38 36.22 31.25
CA THR A 2 18.16 36.27 29.78
C THR A 2 18.60 34.91 29.22
N PRO A 3 17.71 34.08 28.65
CA PRO A 3 18.12 32.84 28.03
C PRO A 3 18.45 33.05 26.55
N SER A 4 19.52 32.39 26.11
CA SER A 4 20.02 32.32 24.74
C SER A 4 19.01 31.62 23.82
N LEU A 5 18.61 32.28 22.73
CA LEU A 5 17.87 31.63 21.64
C LEU A 5 18.81 30.64 20.92
N MET A 6 18.47 29.34 20.94
CA MET A 6 18.95 28.40 19.94
C MET A 6 18.18 28.66 18.64
N ALA A 7 18.92 29.01 17.59
CA ALA A 7 18.38 29.17 16.24
C ALA A 7 17.98 27.80 15.69
N PHE A 8 16.68 27.60 15.46
CA PHE A 8 16.18 26.55 14.58
C PHE A 8 16.60 26.89 13.15
N ASN A 9 17.39 26.02 12.52
CA ASN A 9 17.66 26.10 11.09
C ASN A 9 16.36 25.77 10.34
N VAL A 10 15.66 26.82 9.89
CA VAL A 10 14.54 26.71 8.97
C VAL A 10 15.07 26.20 7.62
N CYS A 11 14.68 25.00 7.25
CA CYS A 11 14.99 24.43 5.95
C CYS A 11 14.27 25.24 4.86
N ARG A 12 15.04 26.02 4.07
CA ARG A 12 14.51 26.79 2.94
C ARG A 12 13.86 25.84 1.93
N HIS A 13 12.57 26.07 1.70
CA HIS A 13 11.73 25.30 0.79
C HIS A 13 12.29 25.31 -0.64
N ARG A 14 12.50 24.13 -1.22
CA ARG A 14 12.37 23.96 -2.67
C ARG A 14 10.92 23.60 -2.94
N HIS A 15 10.17 24.50 -3.55
CA HIS A 15 8.92 24.16 -4.22
C HIS A 15 9.24 23.16 -5.34
N ASN A 16 9.13 21.86 -5.06
CA ASN A 16 8.98 20.89 -6.13
C ASN A 16 7.56 21.05 -6.68
N ASN A 17 7.51 21.22 -8.00
CA ASN A 17 6.40 21.74 -8.77
C ASN A 17 5.15 20.86 -8.66
N ILE A 18 3.99 21.52 -8.62
CA ILE A 18 2.64 20.95 -8.77
C ILE A 18 2.49 20.00 -9.98
N ARG A 19 3.42 20.07 -10.95
CA ARG A 19 3.49 19.24 -12.16
C ARG A 19 3.91 17.79 -11.92
N ASP A 20 4.74 17.50 -10.92
CA ASP A 20 5.17 16.13 -10.66
C ASP A 20 4.02 15.31 -10.10
N VAL A 21 3.25 15.92 -9.20
CA VAL A 21 1.95 15.45 -8.69
C VAL A 21 0.99 15.19 -9.86
N CYS A 22 0.68 16.17 -10.71
CA CYS A 22 -0.26 15.97 -11.83
C CYS A 22 0.10 14.80 -12.78
N ARG A 23 1.39 14.46 -12.93
CA ARG A 23 1.81 13.26 -13.69
C ARG A 23 1.40 11.95 -13.01
N TRP A 24 1.32 11.91 -11.69
CA TRP A 24 0.87 10.75 -10.90
C TRP A 24 -0.66 10.64 -10.79
N PHE A 25 -1.38 11.77 -10.84
CA PHE A 25 -2.82 11.78 -10.50
C PHE A 25 -3.78 11.52 -11.66
N GLY A 26 -3.32 11.36 -12.91
CA GLY A 26 -4.24 11.12 -14.04
C GLY A 26 -5.35 12.17 -14.18
N LEU A 27 -5.19 13.35 -13.56
CA LEU A 27 -6.11 14.46 -13.70
C LEU A 27 -5.91 14.98 -15.12
N CYS A 28 -6.84 14.65 -16.01
CA CYS A 28 -6.94 15.23 -17.34
C CYS A 28 -7.14 16.75 -17.23
N LEU A 29 -6.05 17.49 -17.07
CA LEU A 29 -6.04 18.92 -17.33
C LEU A 29 -6.06 19.10 -18.85
N SER A 30 -7.16 19.65 -19.34
CA SER A 30 -7.34 20.05 -20.73
C SER A 30 -6.19 20.98 -21.19
N PRO A 31 -5.63 20.79 -22.40
CA PRO A 31 -4.53 21.61 -22.87
C PRO A 31 -5.07 22.92 -23.42
N SER A 32 -5.20 23.93 -22.56
CA SER A 32 -5.49 25.30 -22.99
C SER A 32 -4.86 26.26 -22.00
N ILE A 33 -3.61 26.64 -22.28
CA ILE A 33 -3.00 27.96 -22.10
C ILE A 33 -1.49 27.77 -22.37
N ALA A 34 -1.07 28.18 -23.56
CA ALA A 34 0.34 28.39 -23.87
C ALA A 34 0.78 29.75 -23.30
N PRO A 35 2.00 29.88 -22.75
CA PRO A 35 2.61 31.19 -22.57
C PRO A 35 3.55 31.49 -23.74
N ASP A 36 3.20 32.52 -24.49
CA ASP A 36 4.08 33.18 -25.46
C ASP A 36 5.20 33.97 -24.76
N ALA A 37 6.28 34.12 -25.52
CA ALA A 37 7.62 34.53 -25.13
C ALA A 37 7.80 36.00 -24.72
N ALA A 38 8.82 36.28 -23.87
CA ALA A 38 9.84 37.31 -24.14
C ALA A 38 10.99 37.34 -23.09
N PHE A 39 12.18 36.95 -23.56
CA PHE A 39 13.50 37.57 -23.34
C PHE A 39 14.06 37.86 -21.94
N ALA A 40 14.98 36.96 -21.54
CA ALA A 40 16.40 37.20 -21.26
C ALA A 40 16.89 38.61 -20.83
N SER A 41 17.60 38.66 -19.69
CA SER A 41 18.98 39.18 -19.58
C SER A 41 19.31 39.50 -18.11
N LEU A 42 20.21 38.72 -17.50
CA LEU A 42 21.43 39.24 -16.87
C LEU A 42 22.26 38.09 -16.29
N TYR A 43 23.30 37.73 -17.04
CA TYR A 43 24.44 36.96 -16.58
C TYR A 43 25.18 37.71 -15.46
N GLY A 44 25.46 37.00 -14.37
CA GLY A 44 26.35 37.45 -13.29
C GLY A 44 27.17 36.28 -12.76
N ARG A 45 28.38 36.15 -13.30
CA ARG A 45 29.53 35.26 -12.98
C ARG A 45 29.62 34.83 -11.51
N TYR A 46 30.07 33.60 -11.22
CA TYR A 46 31.23 33.34 -10.33
C TYR A 46 31.81 31.92 -10.51
N HIS A 47 33.13 31.83 -10.35
CA HIS A 47 34.06 30.74 -10.68
C HIS A 47 33.99 29.49 -9.76
N PRO A 48 34.55 28.34 -10.20
CA PRO A 48 34.67 27.13 -9.40
C PRO A 48 35.91 27.20 -8.49
N ILE A 49 35.80 26.72 -7.24
CA ILE A 49 36.96 26.48 -6.37
C ILE A 49 36.94 25.03 -5.89
N HIS A 50 38.13 24.44 -6.02
CA HIS A 50 38.56 23.08 -5.74
C HIS A 50 38.13 22.46 -4.41
N GLU A 51 38.00 21.13 -4.50
CA GLU A 51 38.26 20.10 -3.49
C GLU A 51 39.09 20.51 -2.27
N ARG A 52 38.57 20.21 -1.08
CA ARG A 52 39.37 19.67 0.03
C ARG A 52 38.60 18.59 0.78
N SER A 53 39.16 17.38 0.71
CA SER A 53 39.02 16.30 1.68
C SER A 53 39.08 16.80 3.11
N MET A 54 38.12 16.40 3.96
CA MET A 54 38.32 16.20 5.39
C MET A 54 37.42 15.08 5.93
N HIS A 55 38.06 13.92 6.12
CA HIS A 55 38.01 13.07 7.31
C HIS A 55 36.65 12.73 7.92
N SER A 56 36.28 11.47 7.67
CA SER A 56 35.55 10.56 8.54
C SER A 56 35.63 10.93 10.02
N THR A 57 34.48 11.14 10.64
CA THR A 57 34.28 10.91 12.07
C THR A 57 33.03 10.07 12.23
N SER A 58 33.25 8.76 12.18
CA SER A 58 32.34 7.74 12.69
C SER A 58 32.04 8.02 14.15
N ILE A 59 30.81 8.40 14.47
CA ILE A 59 30.31 8.35 15.85
C ILE A 59 29.84 6.92 16.10
N LEU A 60 30.80 6.07 16.45
CA LEU A 60 30.57 4.87 17.25
C LEU A 60 30.56 5.32 18.71
N LEU A 61 29.41 5.26 19.36
CA LEU A 61 29.35 5.14 20.82
C LEU A 61 28.43 3.97 21.15
N ALA A 62 29.08 2.81 21.26
CA ALA A 62 28.63 1.74 22.12
C ALA A 62 28.77 2.21 23.57
N SER A 63 27.66 2.25 24.28
CA SER A 63 27.65 2.06 25.74
C SER A 63 26.79 0.83 26.01
N ARG A 64 27.47 -0.30 26.18
CA ARG A 64 26.92 -1.54 26.70
C ARG A 64 26.64 -1.34 28.18
N GLU A 65 25.50 -0.73 28.49
CA GLU A 65 24.95 -0.76 29.83
C GLU A 65 24.04 -1.98 29.95
N TYR A 66 24.40 -2.88 30.86
CA TYR A 66 23.52 -3.94 31.34
C TYR A 66 22.36 -3.27 32.09
N ILE A 67 21.29 -2.92 31.36
CA ILE A 67 20.01 -2.55 31.96
C ILE A 67 19.25 -3.85 32.18
N THR A 68 19.50 -4.50 33.32
CA THR A 68 18.53 -5.41 33.93
C THR A 68 17.50 -4.58 34.69
N GLU A 69 16.67 -3.86 33.95
CA GLU A 69 15.45 -3.24 34.46
C GLU A 69 14.42 -3.35 33.35
N SER A 70 13.39 -4.16 33.58
CA SER A 70 12.23 -4.26 32.69
C SER A 70 11.47 -2.94 32.73
N GLN A 71 11.94 -1.96 31.96
CA GLN A 71 11.16 -0.79 31.56
C GLN A 71 9.80 -1.32 31.05
N PRO A 72 8.67 -0.80 31.54
CA PRO A 72 7.37 -1.21 31.03
C PRO A 72 7.35 -0.96 29.52
N ARG A 73 7.22 -2.02 28.72
CA ARG A 73 7.11 -1.87 27.26
C ARG A 73 6.00 -0.88 26.97
N SER A 74 6.34 0.19 26.27
CA SER A 74 5.37 1.16 25.75
C SER A 74 4.21 0.40 25.09
N PRO A 75 2.95 0.83 25.28
CA PRO A 75 1.80 0.15 24.68
C PRO A 75 2.01 -0.05 23.19
N ALA A 76 1.77 -1.27 22.69
CA ALA A 76 1.93 -1.62 21.28
C ALA A 76 1.11 -0.71 20.35
N VAL A 77 0.06 -0.08 20.88
CA VAL A 77 -0.90 0.75 20.12
C VAL A 77 -0.83 2.21 20.56
N ARG A 78 -0.87 3.11 19.57
CA ARG A 78 -1.25 4.52 19.71
C ARG A 78 -2.52 4.77 18.93
N SER A 79 -3.45 5.54 19.47
CA SER A 79 -4.69 5.87 18.76
C SER A 79 -5.30 7.19 19.20
N ILE A 80 -5.93 7.91 18.27
CA ILE A 80 -6.65 9.16 18.54
C ILE A 80 -7.81 9.33 17.56
N ARG A 81 -8.95 9.85 18.05
CA ARG A 81 -10.02 10.36 17.18
C ARG A 81 -9.67 11.81 16.83
N LEU A 82 -9.42 12.06 15.55
CA LEU A 82 -9.16 13.41 15.07
C LEU A 82 -10.48 14.10 14.71
N PRO A 83 -10.62 15.40 15.01
CA PRO A 83 -11.80 16.15 14.62
C PRO A 83 -11.95 16.15 13.10
N SER A 84 -13.20 16.11 12.64
CA SER A 84 -13.59 16.28 11.24
C SER A 84 -14.31 17.60 11.08
N ASN A 85 -14.07 18.30 9.97
CA ASN A 85 -14.49 19.71 9.87
C ASN A 85 -15.88 19.91 9.29
N THR A 86 -16.47 18.98 8.53
CA THR A 86 -17.76 19.25 7.84
C THR A 86 -18.40 17.99 7.29
N ALA A 87 -19.72 17.84 7.47
CA ALA A 87 -20.53 16.71 7.01
C ALA A 87 -20.45 16.38 5.49
N ASP A 88 -19.96 17.30 4.66
CA ASP A 88 -19.83 17.14 3.19
C ASP A 88 -18.38 16.89 2.72
N GLN A 89 -17.46 16.52 3.62
CA GLN A 89 -16.07 16.27 3.24
C GLN A 89 -15.93 14.95 2.45
N LYS A 90 -15.24 15.02 1.30
CA LYS A 90 -14.83 13.83 0.54
C LYS A 90 -13.55 13.23 1.14
N LEU A 91 -13.55 11.92 1.25
CA LEU A 91 -12.44 11.12 1.79
C LEU A 91 -11.85 10.27 0.68
N GLN A 92 -10.57 10.49 0.40
CA GLN A 92 -9.76 9.64 -0.44
C GLN A 92 -9.31 8.40 0.35
N LEU A 93 -9.70 7.22 -0.12
CA LEU A 93 -9.16 5.96 0.39
C LEU A 93 -7.77 5.72 -0.17
N LEU A 94 -6.82 5.38 0.69
CA LEU A 94 -5.43 5.17 0.32
C LEU A 94 -4.84 3.99 1.10
N SER A 95 -4.08 3.13 0.42
CA SER A 95 -3.32 2.09 1.09
C SER A 95 -1.95 1.92 0.45
N PHE A 96 -0.96 1.54 1.24
CA PHE A 96 0.33 1.10 0.74
C PHE A 96 1.04 0.25 1.78
N TYR A 97 2.02 -0.51 1.33
CA TYR A 97 2.89 -1.29 2.19
C TYR A 97 4.33 -1.17 1.70
N ARG A 98 5.28 -1.42 2.60
CA ARG A 98 6.71 -1.47 2.25
C ARG A 98 7.40 -2.52 3.09
N PHE A 99 8.01 -3.49 2.44
CA PHE A 99 8.97 -4.39 3.07
C PHE A 99 10.33 -3.70 3.13
N VAL A 100 10.72 -3.29 4.33
CA VAL A 100 12.03 -2.70 4.61
C VAL A 100 12.39 -3.05 6.05
N PRO A 101 13.64 -3.45 6.34
CA PRO A 101 14.04 -3.75 7.70
C PRO A 101 13.83 -2.56 8.65
N ILE A 102 13.20 -2.82 9.78
CA ILE A 102 13.01 -1.87 10.88
C ILE A 102 13.57 -2.48 12.16
N ASP A 103 14.61 -1.89 12.72
CA ASP A 103 15.24 -2.40 13.94
C ASP A 103 14.38 -2.16 15.19
N ASN A 104 13.71 -1.00 15.26
CA ASN A 104 12.90 -0.60 16.40
C ASN A 104 11.49 -0.14 15.96
N PRO A 105 10.54 -1.09 15.78
CA PRO A 105 9.17 -0.79 15.41
C PRO A 105 8.46 0.17 16.36
N GLU A 106 8.76 0.12 17.67
CA GLU A 106 8.17 1.00 18.67
C GLU A 106 8.56 2.46 18.46
N SER A 107 9.82 2.72 18.15
CA SER A 107 10.31 4.08 17.85
C SER A 107 9.66 4.61 16.58
N ILE A 108 9.54 3.78 15.53
CA ILE A 108 8.88 4.19 14.28
C ILE A 108 7.38 4.45 14.52
N ARG A 109 6.70 3.60 15.30
CA ARG A 109 5.30 3.83 15.70
C ARG A 109 5.14 5.19 16.36
N ASP A 110 6.00 5.53 17.31
CA ASP A 110 5.88 6.77 18.07
C ASP A 110 6.14 8.01 17.18
N VAL A 111 7.17 7.97 16.34
CA VAL A 111 7.44 9.03 15.35
C VAL A 111 6.29 9.21 14.37
N LEU A 112 5.77 8.11 13.81
CA LEU A 112 4.65 8.14 12.88
C LEU A 112 3.39 8.67 13.54
N PHE A 113 3.09 8.25 14.77
CA PHE A 113 1.91 8.72 15.48
C PHE A 113 1.96 10.23 15.75
N GLU A 114 3.11 10.75 16.15
CA GLU A 114 3.29 12.19 16.41
C GLU A 114 3.15 13.05 15.16
N ARG A 115 3.50 12.52 13.99
CA ARG A 115 3.32 13.20 12.69
C ARG A 115 1.90 13.07 12.16
N LEU A 116 1.37 11.85 12.11
CA LEU A 116 0.05 11.58 11.52
C LEU A 116 -1.07 12.26 12.30
N LYS A 117 -0.92 12.45 13.62
CA LYS A 117 -1.93 13.16 14.43
C LYS A 117 -2.06 14.65 14.10
N THR A 118 -1.11 15.25 13.39
CA THR A 118 -1.19 16.67 12.98
C THR A 118 -1.99 16.85 11.70
N ILE A 119 -2.24 15.78 10.95
CA ILE A 119 -3.01 15.81 9.70
C ILE A 119 -4.49 15.82 10.06
N HIS A 120 -5.17 16.90 9.73
CA HIS A 120 -6.56 17.10 10.11
C HIS A 120 -7.48 16.02 9.51
N GLY A 121 -8.44 15.52 10.29
CA GLY A 121 -9.45 14.54 9.84
C GLY A 121 -8.91 13.17 9.40
N LEU A 122 -7.59 12.90 9.47
CA LEU A 122 -7.01 11.63 9.05
C LEU A 122 -7.54 10.46 9.88
N ARG A 123 -7.95 9.39 9.19
CA ARG A 123 -8.41 8.14 9.83
C ARG A 123 -7.72 6.98 9.15
N GLY A 124 -7.46 5.92 9.89
CA GLY A 124 -6.76 4.77 9.32
C GLY A 124 -5.95 3.98 10.32
N THR A 125 -5.31 2.94 9.81
CA THR A 125 -4.46 2.05 10.59
C THR A 125 -3.09 1.93 9.92
N VAL A 126 -2.06 1.97 10.75
CA VAL A 126 -0.67 1.70 10.38
C VAL A 126 -0.18 0.52 11.22
N TYR A 127 0.31 -0.50 10.54
CA TYR A 127 1.06 -1.60 11.14
C TYR A 127 2.55 -1.38 10.89
N VAL A 128 3.34 -1.53 11.95
CA VAL A 128 4.80 -1.47 11.91
C VAL A 128 5.33 -2.78 12.49
N ALA A 129 6.22 -3.45 11.77
CA ALA A 129 6.90 -4.66 12.22
C ALA A 129 8.36 -4.62 11.78
N ASN A 130 9.19 -5.55 12.25
CA ASN A 130 10.59 -5.59 11.83
C ASN A 130 10.77 -5.77 10.32
N GLU A 131 9.79 -6.37 9.64
CA GLU A 131 9.79 -6.56 8.19
C GLU A 131 9.31 -5.33 7.39
N GLY A 132 8.76 -4.29 8.03
CA GLY A 132 8.34 -3.07 7.36
C GLY A 132 7.06 -2.41 7.87
N ILE A 133 6.29 -1.82 6.95
CA ILE A 133 5.01 -1.14 7.25
C ILE A 133 3.87 -1.55 6.31
N ASN A 134 2.64 -1.49 6.81
CA ASN A 134 1.40 -1.65 6.04
C ASN A 134 0.39 -0.61 6.54
N THR A 135 -0.26 0.10 5.61
CA THR A 135 -1.11 1.24 5.93
C THR A 135 -2.42 1.22 5.13
N GLN A 136 -3.47 1.69 5.79
CA GLN A 136 -4.77 1.96 5.18
C GLN A 136 -5.30 3.25 5.80
N PHE A 137 -5.72 4.19 4.96
CA PHE A 137 -6.20 5.50 5.37
C PHE A 137 -7.51 5.86 4.64
N ALA A 138 -8.35 6.61 5.33
CA ALA A 138 -9.33 7.51 4.75
C ALA A 138 -8.88 8.93 5.07
N VAL A 139 -8.60 9.70 4.01
CA VAL A 139 -7.92 10.99 4.10
C VAL A 139 -8.82 12.04 3.50
N PRO A 140 -9.14 13.12 4.23
CA PRO A 140 -9.70 14.30 3.60
C PRO A 140 -8.89 14.74 2.36
N GLU A 141 -9.57 15.05 1.26
CA GLU A 141 -8.87 15.43 0.01
C GLU A 141 -7.93 16.64 0.19
N ASP A 142 -8.33 17.60 1.01
CA ASP A 142 -7.52 18.79 1.36
C ASP A 142 -6.25 18.45 2.17
N SER A 143 -6.23 17.29 2.83
CA SER A 143 -5.16 16.83 3.69
C SER A 143 -4.30 15.73 3.04
N LEU A 144 -4.66 15.29 1.83
CA LEU A 144 -3.97 14.22 1.11
C LEU A 144 -2.49 14.54 0.89
N TRP A 145 -2.18 15.78 0.52
CA TRP A 145 -0.80 16.19 0.27
C TRP A 145 0.09 16.11 1.51
N GLU A 146 -0.44 16.48 2.69
CA GLU A 146 0.30 16.38 3.95
C GLU A 146 0.62 14.92 4.29
N LEU A 147 -0.32 14.00 4.03
CA LEU A 147 -0.09 12.57 4.19
C LEU A 147 1.00 12.07 3.24
N LEU A 148 0.93 12.44 1.95
CA LEU A 148 1.91 12.02 0.96
C LEU A 148 3.33 12.49 1.32
N ASN A 149 3.47 13.73 1.80
CA ASN A 149 4.76 14.24 2.26
C ASN A 149 5.29 13.52 3.49
N THR A 150 4.41 13.10 4.41
CA THR A 150 4.82 12.41 5.64
C THR A 150 5.58 11.11 5.34
N PHE A 151 5.23 10.43 4.25
CA PHE A 151 5.87 9.17 3.82
C PHE A 151 6.78 9.29 2.60
N GLY A 152 6.87 10.47 1.97
CA GLY A 152 7.82 10.76 0.90
C GLY A 152 9.15 11.34 1.43
N LYS A 153 10.10 11.62 0.53
CA LYS A 153 11.41 12.22 0.87
C LYS A 153 11.35 13.43 1.77
N ALA A 154 10.38 14.32 1.56
CA ALA A 154 10.25 15.56 2.34
C ALA A 154 10.03 15.28 3.84
N GLY A 155 9.31 14.19 4.16
CA GLY A 155 9.10 13.74 5.53
C GLY A 155 10.38 13.24 6.22
N GLN A 156 11.49 13.04 5.51
CA GLN A 156 12.75 12.57 6.10
C GLN A 156 13.61 13.71 6.70
N CYS A 157 13.23 14.97 6.51
CA CYS A 157 14.10 16.15 6.77
C CYS A 157 14.16 16.63 8.23
N ASP A 158 13.25 16.20 9.11
CA ASP A 158 13.13 16.72 10.49
C ASP A 158 13.91 15.89 11.54
N GLY A 159 15.04 15.32 11.16
CA GLY A 159 15.89 14.51 12.05
C GLY A 159 15.36 13.11 12.38
N ALA A 160 14.09 12.82 12.06
CA ALA A 160 13.54 11.46 12.08
C ALA A 160 13.55 10.89 10.66
N VAL A 161 14.56 10.05 10.37
CA VAL A 161 14.62 9.28 9.13
C VAL A 161 13.62 8.14 9.27
N LEU A 162 12.42 8.33 8.71
CA LEU A 162 11.56 7.20 8.42
C LEU A 162 12.22 6.40 7.30
N PRO A 163 12.41 5.07 7.43
CA PRO A 163 13.13 4.26 6.45
C PRO A 163 12.35 4.04 5.14
N PHE A 164 11.29 4.83 4.91
CA PHE A 164 10.39 4.69 3.78
C PHE A 164 10.50 5.95 2.93
N ASP A 165 11.07 5.80 1.75
CA ASP A 165 10.69 6.65 0.63
C ASP A 165 9.56 5.97 -0.11
N ALA A 166 8.36 6.03 0.49
CA ALA A 166 7.25 5.19 0.05
C ALA A 166 6.75 5.56 -1.35
N PHE A 167 6.96 6.83 -1.77
CA PHE A 167 6.33 7.40 -2.95
C PHE A 167 7.29 7.95 -4.02
N GLU A 168 8.62 7.85 -3.86
CA GLU A 168 9.54 8.29 -4.91
C GLU A 168 9.41 7.43 -6.18
N LYS A 169 9.32 6.10 -6.00
CA LYS A 169 9.31 5.16 -7.11
C LYS A 169 7.92 4.86 -7.62
N GLU A 170 6.93 4.88 -6.72
CA GLU A 170 5.58 4.38 -7.00
C GLU A 170 4.55 5.14 -6.16
N ALA A 171 3.46 5.58 -6.79
CA ALA A 171 2.35 6.18 -6.08
C ALA A 171 1.66 5.16 -5.16
N PRO A 172 1.01 5.62 -4.07
CA PRO A 172 0.21 4.74 -3.24
C PRO A 172 -0.97 4.13 -4.02
N ASN A 173 -1.54 3.07 -3.46
CA ASN A 173 -2.75 2.48 -3.99
C ASN A 173 -3.97 3.33 -3.61
N MET A 174 -4.40 4.17 -4.53
CA MET A 174 -5.57 5.05 -4.42
C MET A 174 -6.84 4.26 -4.69
N GLY A 175 -7.67 4.12 -3.65
CA GLY A 175 -9.03 3.57 -3.77
C GLY A 175 -10.04 4.63 -4.17
N ASN A 176 -11.32 4.31 -3.99
CA ASN A 176 -12.41 5.23 -4.31
C ASN A 176 -12.42 6.44 -3.38
N VAL A 177 -12.88 7.57 -3.91
CA VAL A 177 -13.29 8.73 -3.11
C VAL A 177 -14.70 8.47 -2.57
N VAL A 178 -14.89 8.64 -1.28
CA VAL A 178 -16.18 8.40 -0.60
C VAL A 178 -16.61 9.62 0.20
N ASP A 179 -17.90 9.76 0.45
CA ASP A 179 -18.42 10.78 1.37
C ASP A 179 -18.03 10.48 2.82
N GLU A 180 -17.91 11.51 3.66
CA GLU A 180 -17.60 11.35 5.08
C GLU A 180 -18.58 10.44 5.83
N GLY A 181 -19.85 10.44 5.41
CA GLY A 181 -20.88 9.57 5.97
C GLY A 181 -20.68 8.07 5.68
N VAL A 182 -19.81 7.73 4.73
CA VAL A 182 -19.47 6.33 4.42
C VAL A 182 -18.59 5.79 5.54
N PRO A 183 -19.00 4.71 6.22
CA PRO A 183 -18.26 4.20 7.37
C PRO A 183 -16.95 3.57 6.88
N THR A 184 -15.83 4.24 7.10
CA THR A 184 -14.48 3.77 6.73
C THR A 184 -13.67 3.40 7.97
N PHE A 185 -13.08 4.38 8.63
CA PHE A 185 -12.33 4.27 9.88
C PHE A 185 -12.83 5.33 10.89
N ASP A 186 -12.80 5.02 12.18
CA ASP A 186 -13.25 5.97 13.23
C ASP A 186 -12.15 6.87 13.79
N ARG A 187 -10.91 6.42 13.66
CA ARG A 187 -9.77 6.98 14.39
C ARG A 187 -8.48 6.64 13.67
N LEU A 188 -7.43 7.39 13.97
CA LEU A 188 -6.07 7.02 13.61
C LEU A 188 -5.54 5.99 14.60
N ILE A 189 -4.92 4.92 14.09
CA ILE A 189 -4.26 3.88 14.87
C ILE A 189 -2.87 3.64 14.27
N VAL A 190 -1.83 3.69 15.10
CA VAL A 190 -0.49 3.23 14.73
C VAL A 190 -0.09 2.16 15.73
N ARG A 191 0.21 0.95 15.27
CA ARG A 191 0.55 -0.16 16.16
C ARG A 191 1.69 -1.02 15.66
N THR A 192 2.46 -1.52 16.61
CA THR A 192 3.46 -2.55 16.35
C THR A 192 2.82 -3.92 16.26
N ARG A 193 3.40 -4.79 15.42
CA ARG A 193 3.02 -6.19 15.21
C ARG A 193 4.29 -7.00 14.98
N ASP A 194 4.18 -8.33 15.12
CA ASP A 194 5.25 -9.25 14.73
C ASP A 194 5.45 -9.25 13.20
N ASN A 195 4.34 -9.10 12.46
CA ASN A 195 4.30 -9.03 11.00
C ASN A 195 3.34 -7.92 10.53
N ILE A 196 3.64 -7.28 9.40
CA ILE A 196 2.76 -6.27 8.78
C ILE A 196 1.54 -6.88 8.09
N LEU A 197 1.61 -8.19 7.86
CA LEU A 197 0.53 -9.07 7.43
C LEU A 197 0.74 -10.39 8.17
N ARG A 198 -0.25 -10.80 8.99
CA ARG A 198 -0.16 -12.05 9.74
C ARG A 198 -0.18 -13.23 8.78
N ASP A 199 0.99 -13.78 8.51
CA ASP A 199 1.22 -14.85 7.54
C ASP A 199 1.29 -16.22 8.19
N GLY A 200 1.57 -16.33 9.49
CA GLY A 200 1.68 -17.63 10.16
C GLY A 200 2.90 -18.45 9.70
N ILE A 201 3.83 -17.85 8.95
CA ILE A 201 5.08 -18.50 8.59
C ILE A 201 5.93 -18.56 9.85
N ALA A 202 6.29 -19.77 10.28
CA ALA A 202 7.19 -19.94 11.42
C ALA A 202 8.52 -19.22 11.15
N PRO A 203 9.12 -18.56 12.17
CA PRO A 203 10.49 -18.07 12.06
C PRO A 203 11.41 -19.19 11.57
N ALA A 204 12.41 -18.84 10.75
CA ALA A 204 13.32 -19.81 10.14
C ALA A 204 13.74 -20.91 11.13
N GLU A 205 13.33 -22.15 10.85
CA GLU A 205 13.81 -23.34 11.56
C GLU A 205 15.16 -23.78 10.96
N GLU A 206 15.89 -24.66 11.65
CA GLU A 206 17.23 -25.13 11.27
C GLU A 206 17.36 -25.63 9.82
N ASN A 207 16.24 -26.00 9.17
CA ASN A 207 16.19 -26.52 7.80
C ASN A 207 15.56 -25.57 6.77
N ASN A 208 15.11 -24.37 7.16
CA ASN A 208 14.38 -23.46 6.27
C ASN A 208 14.94 -22.04 6.35
N SER A 209 15.54 -21.55 5.25
CA SER A 209 16.01 -20.16 5.14
C SER A 209 14.86 -19.16 5.32
N VAL A 210 15.16 -17.97 5.86
CA VAL A 210 14.23 -16.83 5.88
C VAL A 210 13.83 -16.49 4.44
N LEU A 211 12.54 -16.25 4.18
CA LEU A 211 12.07 -15.84 2.86
C LEU A 211 12.54 -14.43 2.54
N ASP A 212 13.09 -14.25 1.34
CA ASP A 212 13.43 -12.94 0.81
C ASP A 212 12.23 -12.34 0.08
N TRP A 213 11.59 -11.31 0.66
CA TRP A 213 10.44 -10.63 0.05
C TRP A 213 10.74 -9.94 -1.28
N THR A 214 12.01 -9.75 -1.63
CA THR A 214 12.42 -9.16 -2.92
C THR A 214 12.47 -10.20 -4.04
N ASN A 215 12.61 -11.48 -3.72
CA ASN A 215 12.55 -12.58 -4.67
C ASN A 215 11.13 -13.17 -4.71
N ASN A 216 10.17 -12.40 -5.21
CA ASN A 216 8.74 -12.72 -5.19
C ASN A 216 8.10 -12.89 -6.58
N GLY A 217 8.86 -12.76 -7.66
CA GLY A 217 8.35 -12.86 -9.03
C GLY A 217 8.44 -11.55 -9.79
N VAL A 218 7.69 -11.48 -10.89
CA VAL A 218 7.56 -10.30 -11.74
C VAL A 218 6.25 -9.60 -11.38
N GLU A 219 6.31 -8.31 -11.04
CA GLU A 219 5.12 -7.51 -10.83
C GLU A 219 4.66 -6.88 -12.15
N LEU A 220 3.44 -7.21 -12.60
CA LEU A 220 2.83 -6.69 -13.82
C LEU A 220 1.94 -5.49 -13.49
N ASP A 221 2.03 -4.41 -14.26
CA ASP A 221 1.03 -3.36 -14.17
C ASP A 221 -0.34 -3.84 -14.70
N ALA A 222 -1.39 -3.07 -14.45
CA ALA A 222 -2.75 -3.47 -14.79
C ALA A 222 -2.94 -3.72 -16.30
N LYS A 223 -2.22 -2.97 -17.14
CA LYS A 223 -2.30 -3.12 -18.59
C LYS A 223 -1.60 -4.39 -19.05
N ASP A 224 -0.35 -4.60 -18.62
CA ASP A 224 0.41 -5.81 -18.95
C ASP A 224 -0.29 -7.07 -18.43
N TRP A 225 -0.91 -6.99 -17.25
CA TRP A 225 -1.73 -8.05 -16.69
C TRP A 225 -2.90 -8.41 -17.60
N ASP A 226 -3.65 -7.41 -18.06
CA ASP A 226 -4.80 -7.60 -18.93
C ASP A 226 -4.39 -8.16 -20.30
N GLU A 227 -3.38 -7.57 -20.93
CA GLU A 227 -2.88 -7.97 -22.25
C GLU A 227 -2.33 -9.40 -22.26
N GLN A 228 -1.76 -9.87 -21.16
CA GLN A 228 -1.25 -11.23 -21.04
C GLN A 228 -2.34 -12.27 -20.71
N LEU A 229 -3.30 -11.93 -19.84
CA LEU A 229 -4.34 -12.88 -19.42
C LEU A 229 -5.48 -12.98 -20.43
N ARG A 230 -5.87 -11.88 -21.07
CA ARG A 230 -7.00 -11.85 -22.01
C ARG A 230 -6.93 -12.91 -23.12
N PRO A 231 -5.81 -13.10 -23.85
CA PRO A 231 -5.76 -14.16 -24.87
C PRO A 231 -5.90 -15.56 -24.28
N LEU A 232 -5.38 -15.80 -23.07
CA LEU A 232 -5.48 -17.09 -22.39
C LEU A 232 -6.92 -17.37 -21.93
N VAL A 233 -7.59 -16.33 -21.40
CA VAL A 233 -9.01 -16.37 -21.00
C VAL A 233 -9.90 -16.63 -22.22
N ASN A 234 -9.69 -15.90 -23.32
CA ASN A 234 -10.48 -16.04 -24.54
C ASN A 234 -10.30 -17.40 -25.23
N ALA A 235 -9.12 -18.03 -25.05
CA ALA A 235 -8.82 -19.35 -25.57
C ALA A 235 -9.28 -20.50 -24.64
N ASP A 236 -9.87 -20.19 -23.47
CA ASP A 236 -10.23 -21.16 -22.42
C ASP A 236 -9.06 -22.09 -22.07
N GLU A 237 -7.85 -21.51 -22.02
CA GLU A 237 -6.64 -22.25 -21.65
C GLU A 237 -6.65 -22.56 -20.15
N ASN A 238 -5.95 -23.63 -19.76
CA ASN A 238 -5.75 -23.93 -18.35
C ASN A 238 -4.71 -22.96 -17.73
N ILE A 239 -5.20 -21.85 -17.17
CA ILE A 239 -4.38 -20.80 -16.56
C ILE A 239 -4.15 -21.09 -15.08
N GLN A 240 -2.89 -21.01 -14.61
CA GLN A 240 -2.58 -20.97 -13.18
C GLN A 240 -2.78 -19.54 -12.65
N LEU A 241 -4.03 -19.10 -12.55
CA LEU A 241 -4.42 -17.79 -12.03
C LEU A 241 -4.98 -17.94 -10.61
N LEU A 242 -4.22 -17.54 -9.59
CA LEU A 242 -4.54 -17.77 -8.18
C LEU A 242 -5.06 -16.51 -7.49
N ASP A 243 -6.24 -16.63 -6.89
CA ASP A 243 -6.74 -15.64 -5.95
C ASP A 243 -6.17 -15.90 -4.56
N CYS A 244 -5.24 -15.05 -4.13
CA CYS A 244 -4.56 -15.16 -2.83
C CYS A 244 -5.37 -14.56 -1.67
N ARG A 245 -6.65 -14.26 -1.90
CA ARG A 245 -7.57 -13.78 -0.87
C ARG A 245 -8.21 -14.93 -0.10
N ASN A 246 -8.93 -14.58 0.96
CA ASN A 246 -9.71 -15.56 1.71
C ASN A 246 -11.01 -15.84 0.94
N SER A 247 -11.61 -17.01 1.15
CA SER A 247 -12.80 -17.46 0.40
C SER A 247 -13.94 -16.43 0.41
N TYR A 248 -14.24 -15.82 1.57
CA TYR A 248 -15.30 -14.80 1.66
C TYR A 248 -15.05 -13.54 0.80
N GLU A 249 -13.80 -13.27 0.42
CA GLU A 249 -13.45 -12.18 -0.49
C GLU A 249 -13.59 -12.60 -1.95
N SER A 250 -13.21 -13.84 -2.26
CA SER A 250 -13.33 -14.45 -3.59
C SER A 250 -14.79 -14.66 -4.01
N ASP A 251 -15.65 -15.01 -3.04
CA ASP A 251 -17.09 -15.22 -3.27
C ASP A 251 -17.81 -13.94 -3.74
N GLN A 252 -17.28 -12.74 -3.42
CA GLN A 252 -17.88 -11.46 -3.82
C GLN A 252 -17.56 -11.07 -5.26
N GLY A 253 -16.44 -11.54 -5.78
CA GLY A 253 -15.92 -11.17 -7.09
C GLY A 253 -14.50 -11.66 -7.25
N THR A 254 -14.11 -11.98 -8.46
CA THR A 254 -12.80 -12.56 -8.78
C THR A 254 -12.44 -12.32 -10.25
N PHE A 255 -11.21 -12.64 -10.67
CA PHE A 255 -10.87 -12.64 -12.10
C PHE A 255 -11.45 -13.88 -12.80
N VAL A 256 -11.90 -13.72 -14.04
CA VAL A 256 -12.38 -14.84 -14.87
C VAL A 256 -11.30 -15.94 -14.95
N HIS A 257 -11.73 -17.20 -14.81
CA HIS A 257 -10.87 -18.41 -14.73
C HIS A 257 -9.87 -18.45 -13.57
N SER A 258 -9.96 -17.56 -12.58
CA SER A 258 -9.12 -17.68 -11.39
C SER A 258 -9.57 -18.82 -10.48
N THR A 259 -8.60 -19.42 -9.79
CA THR A 259 -8.79 -20.46 -8.78
C THR A 259 -8.49 -19.88 -7.40
N PRO A 260 -9.44 -19.89 -6.45
CA PRO A 260 -9.16 -19.50 -5.07
C PRO A 260 -8.23 -20.49 -4.38
N LEU A 261 -7.50 -19.99 -3.38
CA LEU A 261 -6.70 -20.86 -2.50
C LEU A 261 -7.55 -21.57 -1.43
N ASP A 262 -8.84 -21.24 -1.32
CA ASP A 262 -9.79 -21.84 -0.37
C ASP A 262 -9.39 -21.67 1.10
N THR A 263 -8.91 -20.47 1.45
CA THR A 263 -8.44 -20.15 2.81
C THR A 263 -9.46 -19.32 3.60
N GLN A 264 -9.64 -19.63 4.88
CA GLN A 264 -10.40 -18.79 5.81
C GLN A 264 -9.51 -17.73 6.45
N THR A 265 -8.24 -18.07 6.69
CA THR A 265 -7.21 -17.16 7.15
C THR A 265 -6.00 -17.22 6.24
N PHE A 266 -5.32 -16.08 6.06
CA PHE A 266 -4.12 -16.01 5.21
C PHE A 266 -2.99 -16.94 5.68
N SER A 267 -3.00 -17.37 6.95
CA SER A 267 -2.01 -18.30 7.46
C SER A 267 -2.13 -19.72 6.91
N GLU A 268 -3.30 -20.10 6.37
CA GLU A 268 -3.55 -21.41 5.75
C GLU A 268 -2.99 -21.49 4.32
N THR A 269 -2.59 -20.34 3.73
CA THR A 269 -2.14 -20.25 2.33
C THR A 269 -1.00 -21.22 2.01
N TRP A 270 -0.07 -21.43 2.94
CA TRP A 270 1.12 -22.25 2.69
C TRP A 270 0.76 -23.73 2.53
N ASP A 271 -0.06 -24.25 3.44
CA ASP A 271 -0.54 -25.63 3.38
C ASP A 271 -1.36 -25.87 2.10
N MET A 272 -2.21 -24.91 1.72
CA MET A 272 -3.01 -25.01 0.49
C MET A 272 -2.16 -25.01 -0.77
N LEU A 273 -1.09 -24.20 -0.82
CA LEU A 273 -0.17 -24.20 -1.96
C LEU A 273 0.63 -25.50 -2.03
N ASP A 274 1.14 -25.97 -0.89
CA ASP A 274 1.83 -27.25 -0.77
C ASP A 274 0.95 -28.41 -1.26
N GLU A 275 -0.32 -28.46 -0.84
CA GLU A 275 -1.28 -29.46 -1.29
C GLU A 275 -1.56 -29.36 -2.79
N LYS A 276 -1.80 -28.16 -3.33
CA LYS A 276 -2.07 -27.96 -4.76
C LYS A 276 -0.88 -28.36 -5.65
N VAL A 277 0.37 -28.20 -5.18
CA VAL A 277 1.56 -28.73 -5.87
C VAL A 277 1.62 -30.26 -5.75
N LYS A 278 1.42 -30.82 -4.55
CA LYS A 278 1.43 -32.28 -4.33
C LYS A 278 0.37 -33.01 -5.14
N SER A 279 -0.80 -32.39 -5.35
CA SER A 279 -1.90 -32.93 -6.16
C SER A 279 -1.72 -32.71 -7.67
N ASN A 280 -0.62 -32.09 -8.12
CA ASN A 280 -0.41 -31.63 -9.49
C ASN A 280 -1.51 -30.68 -10.01
N SER A 281 -2.20 -29.98 -9.11
CA SER A 281 -3.13 -28.91 -9.48
C SER A 281 -2.39 -27.62 -9.85
N LEU A 282 -1.15 -27.45 -9.36
CA LEU A 282 -0.21 -26.42 -9.81
C LEU A 282 1.09 -27.06 -10.28
N ASP A 283 1.55 -26.62 -11.44
CA ASP A 283 2.80 -27.02 -12.07
C ASP A 283 3.83 -25.89 -11.92
N PRO A 284 4.93 -26.11 -11.17
CA PRO A 284 5.99 -25.12 -10.98
C PRO A 284 6.67 -24.64 -12.27
N SER A 285 6.58 -25.42 -13.36
CA SER A 285 7.17 -25.07 -14.65
C SER A 285 6.30 -24.15 -15.51
N LYS A 286 5.04 -23.91 -15.12
CA LYS A 286 4.10 -23.06 -15.87
C LYS A 286 4.02 -21.64 -15.30
N PRO A 287 3.76 -20.64 -16.16
CA PRO A 287 3.47 -19.28 -15.71
C PRO A 287 2.32 -19.27 -14.71
N THR A 288 2.55 -18.67 -13.54
CA THR A 288 1.58 -18.59 -12.45
C THR A 288 1.26 -17.14 -12.14
N PHE A 289 0.03 -16.75 -12.38
CA PHE A 289 -0.49 -15.42 -12.12
C PHE A 289 -1.11 -15.39 -10.72
N ILE A 290 -0.79 -14.39 -9.92
CA ILE A 290 -1.32 -14.24 -8.56
C ILE A 290 -1.85 -12.83 -8.33
N PHE A 291 -2.99 -12.71 -7.65
CA PHE A 291 -3.54 -11.41 -7.28
C PHE A 291 -4.15 -11.44 -5.87
N CYS A 292 -4.34 -10.24 -5.32
CA CYS A 292 -5.13 -10.00 -4.12
C CYS A 292 -5.68 -8.56 -4.18
N THR A 293 -6.27 -8.06 -3.09
CA THR A 293 -6.87 -6.72 -3.05
C THR A 293 -5.89 -5.60 -3.38
N GLY A 294 -4.70 -5.62 -2.78
CA GLY A 294 -3.75 -4.48 -2.83
C GLY A 294 -2.28 -4.83 -3.01
N GLY A 295 -1.94 -6.11 -3.24
CA GLY A 295 -0.59 -6.59 -3.58
C GLY A 295 0.20 -7.23 -2.42
N ILE A 296 -0.03 -6.83 -1.16
CA ILE A 296 0.82 -7.29 -0.03
C ILE A 296 0.86 -8.82 0.15
N ARG A 297 -0.27 -9.53 -0.09
CA ARG A 297 -0.29 -11.00 -0.01
C ARG A 297 0.51 -11.62 -1.16
N CYS A 298 0.43 -11.05 -2.36
CA CYS A 298 1.17 -11.52 -3.52
C CYS A 298 2.68 -11.48 -3.32
N VAL A 299 3.21 -10.51 -2.56
CA VAL A 299 4.64 -10.49 -2.22
C VAL A 299 5.04 -11.72 -1.40
N LYS A 300 4.27 -12.08 -0.36
CA LYS A 300 4.57 -13.25 0.46
C LYS A 300 4.30 -14.56 -0.29
N VAL A 301 3.18 -14.65 -1.01
CA VAL A 301 2.83 -15.82 -1.84
C VAL A 301 3.85 -16.05 -2.94
N GLY A 302 4.22 -15.01 -3.66
CA GLY A 302 5.20 -15.11 -4.73
C GLY A 302 6.58 -15.52 -4.21
N ALA A 303 7.01 -14.97 -3.07
CA ALA A 303 8.25 -15.41 -2.41
C ALA A 303 8.20 -16.88 -2.01
N TYR A 304 7.07 -17.35 -1.47
CA TYR A 304 6.87 -18.74 -1.11
C TYR A 304 6.89 -19.67 -2.34
N LEU A 305 6.13 -19.35 -3.39
CA LEU A 305 6.09 -20.10 -4.64
C LEU A 305 7.49 -20.26 -5.24
N LYS A 306 8.27 -19.18 -5.31
CA LYS A 306 9.62 -19.21 -5.89
C LYS A 306 10.63 -19.94 -5.01
N GLN A 307 10.67 -19.63 -3.71
CA GLN A 307 11.77 -20.06 -2.83
C GLN A 307 11.51 -21.39 -2.14
N ARG A 308 10.24 -21.76 -1.92
CA ARG A 308 9.85 -23.04 -1.28
C ARG A 308 9.39 -24.07 -2.28
N LEU A 309 8.57 -23.66 -3.24
CA LEU A 309 7.93 -24.58 -4.19
C LEU A 309 8.63 -24.65 -5.55
N GLY A 310 9.64 -23.82 -5.79
CA GLY A 310 10.48 -23.88 -6.99
C GLY A 310 9.78 -23.40 -8.26
N PHE A 311 8.83 -22.48 -8.17
CA PHE A 311 8.20 -21.88 -9.35
C PHE A 311 9.16 -20.92 -10.04
N ASP A 312 9.35 -21.11 -11.34
CA ASP A 312 10.26 -20.27 -12.13
C ASP A 312 9.62 -18.92 -12.49
N ASP A 313 8.37 -18.97 -12.96
CA ASP A 313 7.63 -17.84 -13.52
C ASP A 313 6.37 -17.52 -12.69
N VAL A 314 6.55 -16.64 -11.71
CA VAL A 314 5.46 -16.10 -10.88
C VAL A 314 5.24 -14.64 -11.26
N ARG A 315 4.00 -14.30 -11.61
CA ARG A 315 3.59 -12.96 -12.06
C ARG A 315 2.49 -12.42 -11.16
N SER A 316 2.70 -11.27 -10.53
CA SER A 316 1.71 -10.68 -9.62
C SER A 316 1.10 -9.39 -10.16
N LEU A 317 -0.19 -9.16 -9.90
CA LEU A 317 -0.84 -7.90 -10.24
C LEU A 317 -0.39 -6.76 -9.30
N LYS A 318 0.30 -5.77 -9.87
CA LYS A 318 0.71 -4.54 -9.18
C LYS A 318 -0.50 -3.80 -8.63
N HIS A 319 -0.41 -3.37 -7.37
CA HIS A 319 -1.51 -2.73 -6.64
C HIS A 319 -2.80 -3.57 -6.54
N GLY A 320 -2.76 -4.85 -6.91
CA GLY A 320 -3.89 -5.76 -6.85
C GLY A 320 -5.13 -5.28 -7.61
N ILE A 321 -6.29 -5.80 -7.18
CA ILE A 321 -7.59 -5.51 -7.79
C ILE A 321 -7.91 -4.01 -7.79
N ILE A 322 -7.53 -3.27 -6.74
CA ILE A 322 -7.74 -1.81 -6.67
C ILE A 322 -6.99 -1.11 -7.82
N GLY A 323 -5.74 -1.51 -8.10
CA GLY A 323 -4.96 -0.96 -9.19
C GLY A 323 -5.57 -1.25 -10.56
N TYR A 324 -6.02 -2.48 -10.77
CA TYR A 324 -6.66 -2.91 -12.01
C TYR A 324 -7.98 -2.18 -12.28
N GLN A 325 -8.86 -2.09 -11.27
CA GLN A 325 -10.13 -1.36 -11.38
C GLN A 325 -9.90 0.13 -11.65
N ARG A 326 -8.92 0.75 -10.99
CA ARG A 326 -8.54 2.14 -11.25
C ARG A 326 -8.11 2.35 -12.69
N TRP A 327 -7.24 1.47 -13.21
CA TRP A 327 -6.79 1.53 -14.59
C TRP A 327 -7.94 1.37 -15.58
N LYS A 328 -8.81 0.35 -15.42
CA LYS A 328 -9.98 0.15 -16.29
C LYS A 328 -10.93 1.35 -16.30
N ASN A 329 -11.20 1.95 -15.13
CA ASN A 329 -12.03 3.15 -15.04
C ASN A 329 -11.41 4.34 -15.79
N CYS A 330 -10.09 4.51 -15.72
CA CYS A 330 -9.38 5.54 -16.46
C CYS A 330 -9.41 5.29 -17.98
N GLU A 331 -9.23 4.05 -18.43
CA GLU A 331 -9.30 3.70 -19.86
C GLU A 331 -10.69 4.01 -20.44
N GLN A 332 -11.76 3.60 -19.75
CA GLN A 332 -13.14 3.86 -20.18
C GLN A 332 -13.47 5.36 -20.30
N GLN A 333 -12.90 6.19 -19.41
CA GLN A 333 -13.06 7.64 -19.47
C GLN A 333 -12.33 8.28 -20.66
N LEU A 334 -11.23 7.69 -21.11
CA LEU A 334 -10.41 8.19 -22.21
C LEU A 334 -10.94 7.81 -23.59
N ASP A 335 -11.53 6.62 -23.72
CA ASP A 335 -12.02 6.14 -25.02
C ASP A 335 -13.31 6.87 -25.44
N GLY A 336 -14.19 7.21 -24.49
CA GLY A 336 -15.41 8.00 -24.76
C GLY A 336 -16.38 7.40 -25.78
N THR A 337 -16.06 6.21 -26.30
CA THR A 337 -16.83 5.45 -27.27
C THR A 337 -17.57 4.36 -26.53
N GLN A 338 -18.90 4.36 -26.63
CA GLN A 338 -19.74 3.24 -26.18
C GLN A 338 -19.64 2.06 -27.17
N ASP A 339 -18.43 1.71 -27.62
CA ASP A 339 -18.26 0.57 -28.51
C ASP A 339 -17.91 -0.66 -27.67
N ASN A 340 -18.93 -1.51 -27.43
CA ASN A 340 -18.87 -2.78 -26.72
C ASN A 340 -17.98 -3.80 -27.46
N SER A 341 -16.69 -3.52 -27.59
CA SER A 341 -15.71 -4.50 -28.08
C SER A 341 -15.19 -5.33 -26.92
N ASP A 342 -14.84 -6.60 -27.16
CA ASP A 342 -14.28 -7.53 -26.15
C ASP A 342 -13.00 -7.01 -25.46
N ARG A 343 -12.37 -5.94 -25.99
CA ARG A 343 -11.24 -5.26 -25.35
C ARG A 343 -11.66 -4.38 -24.17
N ASP A 344 -12.90 -3.93 -24.15
CA ASP A 344 -13.37 -3.01 -23.12
C ASP A 344 -13.94 -3.73 -21.89
N GLU A 345 -14.31 -5.01 -22.04
CA GLU A 345 -14.78 -5.82 -20.92
C GLU A 345 -13.66 -6.12 -19.91
N SER A 346 -13.95 -5.85 -18.64
CA SER A 346 -13.06 -6.13 -17.52
C SER A 346 -12.94 -7.64 -17.29
N LEU A 347 -11.72 -8.15 -17.16
CA LEU A 347 -11.48 -9.54 -16.73
C LEU A 347 -11.83 -9.76 -15.25
N TRP A 348 -12.00 -8.69 -14.48
CA TRP A 348 -12.52 -8.73 -13.13
C TRP A 348 -14.06 -8.74 -13.14
N VAL A 349 -14.66 -9.70 -12.44
CA VAL A 349 -16.12 -9.83 -12.27
C VAL A 349 -16.52 -9.75 -10.79
N GLY A 350 -17.68 -9.16 -10.51
CA GLY A 350 -18.20 -8.98 -9.14
C GLY A 350 -17.58 -7.80 -8.39
N GLU A 351 -17.72 -7.80 -7.06
CA GLU A 351 -17.29 -6.71 -6.17
C GLU A 351 -15.96 -7.00 -5.47
N ASN A 352 -15.13 -5.97 -5.32
CA ASN A 352 -13.87 -6.08 -4.60
C ASN A 352 -14.09 -5.88 -3.10
N PHE A 353 -13.83 -6.92 -2.31
CA PHE A 353 -13.91 -6.86 -0.86
C PHE A 353 -12.83 -5.92 -0.26
N LEU A 354 -13.26 -4.99 0.60
CA LEU A 354 -12.38 -3.98 1.22
C LEU A 354 -12.46 -4.04 2.76
N PHE A 355 -11.29 -3.94 3.41
CA PHE A 355 -11.13 -4.08 4.87
C PHE A 355 -11.43 -2.78 5.62
N ASP A 356 -12.66 -2.27 5.50
CA ASP A 356 -13.14 -1.13 6.28
C ASP A 356 -14.60 -1.31 6.73
N LYS A 357 -15.15 -0.29 7.40
CA LYS A 357 -16.47 -0.39 8.02
C LYS A 357 -17.65 -0.41 7.06
N ARG A 358 -17.46 -0.28 5.73
CA ARG A 358 -18.55 -0.40 4.74
C ARG A 358 -19.25 -1.76 4.80
N ARG A 359 -18.59 -2.75 5.37
CA ARG A 359 -19.17 -4.05 5.70
C ARG A 359 -20.33 -3.97 6.70
N PHE A 360 -20.18 -3.20 7.77
CA PHE A 360 -21.16 -3.21 8.87
C PHE A 360 -22.48 -2.49 8.52
N SER A 361 -22.50 -1.68 7.47
CA SER A 361 -23.71 -0.98 7.02
C SER A 361 -24.66 -1.85 6.20
N ASN A 362 -24.16 -2.89 5.50
CA ASN A 362 -25.00 -3.77 4.68
C ASN A 362 -25.63 -4.92 5.46
N GLU A 363 -25.14 -5.25 6.66
CA GLU A 363 -25.72 -6.29 7.51
C GLU A 363 -26.93 -5.78 8.36
N GLY A 364 -27.41 -4.55 8.12
CA GLY A 364 -28.43 -3.88 8.95
C GLY A 364 -29.77 -3.54 8.30
N SER A 365 -30.01 -3.89 7.03
CA SER A 365 -31.23 -3.49 6.31
C SER A 365 -32.21 -4.61 5.97
N ASP A 366 -31.97 -5.85 6.40
CA ASP A 366 -32.93 -6.96 6.29
C ASP A 366 -33.22 -7.55 7.67
N ASN A 367 -34.10 -6.87 8.41
CA ASN A 367 -34.93 -7.48 9.45
C ASN A 367 -36.22 -6.66 9.51
N THR A 368 -37.03 -6.79 8.45
CA THR A 368 -38.44 -6.44 8.53
C THR A 368 -39.11 -7.35 9.55
N HIS A 369 -39.72 -6.70 10.54
CA HIS A 369 -40.66 -7.28 11.49
C HIS A 369 -41.66 -8.22 10.82
N GLU A 370 -41.53 -9.53 11.07
CA GLU A 370 -42.66 -10.44 11.11
C GLU A 370 -42.86 -10.86 12.57
N GLU A 371 -43.80 -10.16 13.22
CA GLU A 371 -44.43 -10.61 14.45
C GLU A 371 -45.22 -11.89 14.15
N ASP A 372 -44.67 -13.06 14.50
CA ASP A 372 -45.43 -14.30 14.53
C ASP A 372 -45.76 -14.68 15.97
N ASN A 373 -46.99 -14.30 16.31
CA ASN A 373 -47.72 -14.58 17.52
C ASN A 373 -48.10 -16.07 17.55
N LYS A 374 -47.58 -16.88 18.48
CA LYS A 374 -48.19 -18.15 18.89
C LYS A 374 -47.67 -18.68 20.24
N GLN A 375 -48.58 -18.56 21.20
CA GLN A 375 -48.78 -19.27 22.48
C GLN A 375 -47.84 -19.05 23.66
#